data_AF-A0A949HGL6-F1
#
_entry.id   AF-A0A949HGL6-F1
#
_cell.length_a   1.000
_cell.length_b   1.000
_cell.length_c   1.000
_cell.angle_alpha   90.00
_cell.angle_beta   90.00
_cell.angle_gamma   90.00
#
_symmetry.space_group_name_H-M   'P 1'
#
loop_
_entity.id
_entity.type
_entity.pdbx_description
1 polymer ?
#
loop_
_entity_poly.entity_id
_entity_poly.type
_entity_poly.pdbx_seq_one_letter_code
_entity_poly.pdbx_strand_id
1 'polypeptide(L)' 'MGDDAGSPAIGTRIAMITARTRQLILMRETGPKRPGWHRARVQLIWRLHDALHQAQREAREAREADMAKASDEGA' A
#
# COMPACT_ATOMS: atom_id res chain seq x y z
N MET A 1 -27.77 -8.63 -5.51
CA MET A 1 -26.58 -9.26 -6.11
C MET A 1 -25.69 -8.13 -6.59
N GLY A 2 -24.98 -7.51 -5.64
CA GLY A 2 -24.10 -6.37 -5.90
C GLY A 2 -22.75 -6.76 -5.37
N ASP A 3 -21.88 -7.24 -6.26
CA ASP A 3 -20.47 -7.43 -5.96
C ASP A 3 -19.82 -6.05 -5.86
N ASP A 4 -19.96 -5.42 -4.69
CA ASP A 4 -19.13 -4.32 -4.22
C ASP A 4 -17.76 -4.87 -3.78
N ALA A 5 -17.16 -5.68 -4.66
CA ALA A 5 -15.85 -6.24 -4.47
C ALA A 5 -14.88 -5.06 -4.55
N GLY A 6 -14.51 -4.53 -3.38
CA GLY A 6 -13.62 -3.39 -3.22
C GLY A 6 -12.54 -3.41 -4.31
N SER A 7 -12.48 -2.31 -5.08
CA SER A 7 -11.80 -2.21 -6.37
C SER A 7 -10.59 -3.15 -6.49
N PRO A 8 -10.49 -4.00 -7.53
CA PRO A 8 -9.42 -4.99 -7.67
C PRO A 8 -8.01 -4.38 -7.59
N ALA A 9 -7.91 -3.07 -7.84
CA ALA A 9 -6.70 -2.27 -7.65
C ALA A 9 -6.25 -2.18 -6.18
N ILE A 10 -7.17 -2.01 -5.23
CA ILE A 10 -6.87 -1.90 -3.79
C ILE A 10 -6.34 -3.23 -3.26
N GLY A 11 -7.02 -4.34 -3.58
CA GLY A 11 -6.60 -5.69 -3.17
C GLY A 11 -5.20 -6.03 -3.71
N THR A 12 -4.95 -5.72 -4.99
CA THR A 12 -3.65 -5.92 -5.64
C THR A 12 -2.54 -5.09 -4.98
N ARG A 13 -2.84 -3.84 -4.61
CA ARG A 13 -1.88 -2.95 -3.94
C ARG A 13 -1.52 -3.42 -2.53
N ILE A 14 -2.51 -3.86 -1.75
CA ILE A 14 -2.27 -4.43 -0.41
C ILE A 14 -1.37 -5.68 -0.50
N ALA A 15 -1.63 -6.56 -1.46
CA ALA A 15 -0.81 -7.74 -1.69
C ALA A 15 0.64 -7.37 -2.05
N MET A 16 0.83 -6.37 -2.92
CA MET A 16 2.15 -5.85 -3.28
C MET A 16 2.88 -5.28 -2.05
N ILE A 17 2.25 -4.40 -1.26
CA ILE A 17 2.86 -3.81 -0.05
C ILE A 17 3.26 -4.93 0.92
N THR A 18 2.38 -5.91 1.15
CA THR A 18 2.65 -7.06 2.02
C THR A 18 3.87 -7.86 1.55
N ALA A 19 3.95 -8.17 0.25
CA ALA A 19 5.09 -8.90 -0.32
C ALA A 19 6.42 -8.12 -0.16
N ARG A 20 6.39 -6.80 -0.37
CA ARG A 20 7.57 -5.93 -0.21
C ARG A 20 8.00 -5.78 1.25
N THR A 21 7.06 -5.73 2.19
CA THR A 21 7.37 -5.76 3.62
C THR A 21 8.03 -7.06 4.03
N ARG A 22 7.53 -8.21 3.56
CA ARG A 22 8.17 -9.53 3.80
C ARG A 22 9.59 -9.58 3.23
N GLN A 23 9.78 -9.07 2.01
CA GLN A 23 11.10 -8.94 1.40
C GLN A 23 12.03 -8.09 2.27
N LEU A 24 11.57 -6.95 2.79
CA LEU A 24 12.36 -6.08 3.65
C LEU A 24 12.77 -6.76 4.95
N ILE A 25 11.86 -7.51 5.58
CA ILE A 25 12.15 -8.30 6.80
C ILE A 25 13.24 -9.32 6.50
N LEU A 26 13.10 -10.10 5.44
CA LEU A 26 14.14 -11.06 5.04
C LEU A 26 15.47 -10.35 4.78
N MET A 27 15.45 -9.20 4.10
CA MET A 27 16.66 -8.42 3.87
C MET A 27 17.32 -7.91 5.16
N ARG A 28 16.55 -7.68 6.22
CA ARG A 28 17.07 -7.29 7.53
C ARG A 28 17.70 -8.49 8.23
N GLU A 29 17.02 -9.63 8.24
CA GLU A 29 17.43 -10.81 9.02
C GLU A 29 18.57 -11.60 8.35
N THR A 30 18.57 -11.74 7.02
CA THR A 30 19.50 -12.61 6.29
C THR A 30 20.54 -11.84 5.48
N GLY A 31 20.61 -10.53 5.68
CA GLY A 31 21.41 -9.64 4.84
C GLY A 31 22.91 -9.73 5.05
N PRO A 32 23.73 -9.89 3.98
CA PRO A 32 25.17 -9.75 4.09
C PRO A 32 25.57 -8.34 4.53
N LYS A 33 26.64 -8.22 5.34
CA LYS A 33 27.24 -6.94 5.77
C LYS A 33 28.01 -6.26 4.63
N ARG A 34 27.33 -6.02 3.51
CA ARG A 34 27.89 -5.40 2.31
C ARG A 34 27.16 -4.09 1.99
N PRO A 35 27.87 -3.04 1.53
CA PRO A 35 27.26 -1.74 1.20
C PRO A 35 26.14 -1.84 0.16
N GLY A 36 26.29 -2.71 -0.84
CA GLY A 36 25.26 -2.93 -1.87
C GLY A 36 23.95 -3.44 -1.28
N TRP A 37 24.01 -4.31 -0.28
CA TRP A 37 22.82 -4.83 0.40
C TRP A 37 22.13 -3.75 1.22
N HIS A 38 22.91 -2.96 1.96
CA HIS A 38 22.38 -1.83 2.71
C HIS A 38 21.68 -0.83 1.77
N ARG A 39 22.31 -0.49 0.64
CA ARG A 39 21.72 0.41 -0.36
C ARG A 39 20.40 -0.14 -0.93
N ALA A 40 20.37 -1.42 -1.31
CA ALA A 40 19.17 -2.06 -1.81
C ALA A 40 18.04 -2.05 -0.76
N ARG A 41 18.37 -2.29 0.51
CA ARG A 41 17.41 -2.26 1.62
C ARG A 41 16.84 -0.85 1.84
N VAL A 42 17.69 0.18 1.83
CA VAL A 42 17.26 1.57 1.96
C VAL A 42 16.37 1.99 0.78
N GLN A 43 16.71 1.61 -0.45
CA GLN A 43 15.88 1.88 -1.62
C GLN A 43 14.50 1.21 -1.51
N LEU A 44 14.45 -0.03 -1.00
CA LEU A 44 13.19 -0.73 -0.77
C LEU A 44 12.33 -0.04 0.30
N ILE A 45 12.95 0.45 1.39
CA ILE A 45 12.25 1.21 2.44
C ILE A 45 11.58 2.46 1.85
N TRP A 46 12.31 3.24 1.06
CA TRP A 46 11.76 4.46 0.44
C TRP A 46 10.60 4.15 -0.52
N ARG A 47 10.74 3.13 -1.37
CA ARG A 47 9.65 2.71 -2.25
C ARG A 47 8.41 2.25 -1.48
N LEU A 48 8.61 1.57 -0.35
CA LEU A 48 7.50 1.14 0.51
C LEU A 48 6.81 2.33 1.17
N HIS A 49 7.59 3.30 1.65
CA HIS A 49 7.08 4.56 2.20
C HIS A 49 6.19 5.27 1.18
N ASP A 50 6.66 5.45 -0.06
CA ASP A 50 5.88 6.11 -1.12
C ASP A 50 4.59 5.33 -1.45
N ALA A 51 4.66 4.00 -1.52
CA ALA A 51 3.49 3.16 -1.75
C ALA A 51 2.45 3.26 -0.62
N LEU A 52 2.89 3.39 0.64
CA LEU A 52 2.00 3.58 1.79
C LEU A 52 1.33 4.96 1.76
N HIS A 53 2.08 6.03 1.46
CA HIS A 53 1.50 7.37 1.30
C HIS A 53 0.44 7.38 0.19
N GLN A 54 0.70 6.73 -0.93
CA GLN A 54 -0.27 6.62 -2.01
C GLN A 54 -1.53 5.87 -1.58
N ALA A 55 -1.38 4.71 -0.94
CA ALA A 55 -2.51 3.94 -0.45
C ALA A 55 -3.34 4.72 0.58
N GLN A 56 -2.71 5.54 1.42
CA GLN A 56 -3.40 6.39 2.39
C GLN A 56 -4.21 7.50 1.72
N ARG A 57 -3.66 8.14 0.67
CA ARG A 57 -4.39 9.15 -0.12
C ARG A 57 -5.62 8.57 -0.77
N GLU A 58 -5.45 7.45 -1.48
CA GLU A 58 -6.56 6.75 -2.16
C GLU A 58 -7.64 6.31 -1.16
N ALA A 59 -7.24 5.79 0.01
CA ALA A 59 -8.18 5.39 1.05
C ALA A 59 -8.96 6.59 1.63
N ARG A 60 -8.33 7.77 1.70
CA ARG A 60 -8.99 9.00 2.14
C ARG A 60 -9.99 9.49 1.09
N GLU A 61 -9.58 9.54 -0.17
CA GLU A 61 -10.43 9.95 -1.30
C GLU A 61 -11.66 9.05 -1.43
N ALA A 62 -11.49 7.73 -1.28
CA ALA A 62 -12.60 6.78 -1.28
C ALA A 62 -13.62 7.09 -0.17
N ARG A 63 -13.16 7.34 1.06
CA ARG A 63 -14.04 7.71 2.18
C ARG A 63 -14.77 9.03 1.96
N GLU A 64 -14.09 10.02 1.38
CA GLU A 64 -14.69 11.31 1.05
C GLU A 64 -15.76 11.16 -0.04
N ALA A 65 -15.51 10.32 -1.06
CA ALA A 65 -16.48 10.00 -2.10
C ALA A 65 -17.71 9.24 -1.55
N ASP A 66 -17.49 8.26 -0.67
CA ASP A 66 -18.58 7.52 -0.01
C ASP A 66 -19.46 8.46 0.83
N MET A 67 -18.85 9.41 1.55
CA MET A 67 -19.56 10.42 2.35
C MET A 67 -20.37 11.39 1.47
N ALA A 68 -19.81 11.81 0.33
CA ALA A 68 -20.50 12.67 -0.62
C ALA A 68 -21.72 11.97 -1.22
N LYS A 69 -21.57 10.70 -1.63
CA LYS A 69 -22.68 9.89 -2.16
C LYS A 69 -23.80 9.68 -1.14
N ALA A 70 -23.44 9.38 0.11
CA ALA A 70 -24.41 9.22 1.19
C ALA A 70 -25.19 10.51 1.51
N SER A 71 -24.60 11.68 1.24
CA SER A 71 -25.25 12.99 1.42
C SER A 71 -26.19 13.34 0.26
N ASP A 72 -25.90 12.89 -0.95
CA ASP A 72 -26.71 13.11 -2.17
C ASP A 72 -27.96 12.19 -2.21
N GLU A 73 -27.86 10.96 -1.70
CA GLU A 73 -28.99 10.00 -1.64
C GLU A 73 -30.02 10.33 -0.53
N GLY A 74 -29.72 11.28 0.36
CA GLY A 74 -30.57 11.69 1.48
C GLY A 74 -31.37 13.00 1.29
N ALA A 75 -31.25 13.64 0.12
CA ALA A 75 -31.92 14.89 -0.24
C ALA A 75 -33.07 14.66 -1.24
#